data_AF-A0A3B8ND21-F1
#
_entry.id   AF-A0A3B8ND21-F1
#
_cell.length_a   1.000
_cell.length_b   1.000
_cell.length_c   1.000
_cell.angle_alpha   90.00
_cell.angle_beta   90.00
_cell.angle_gamma   90.00
#
_symmetry.space_group_name_H-M   'P 1'
#
loop_
_entity.id
_entity.type
_entity.pdbx_description
1 polymer ?
#
loop_
_entity_poly.entity_id
_entity_poly.type
_entity_poly.pdbx_seq_one_letter_code
_entity_poly.pdbx_strand_id
1 'polypeptide(L)'
;AVDIRVLGVVEEDMSKDSLYAFLKNDLGILLDYAQETIEVCQLSREQARLLRLAEGALAIMRERFTYTNKDLCIEVVRSIYRGDRYKLKVTRRVQ
;
A
#
# COMPACT_ATOMS: atom_id res chain seq x y z
N ALA A 1 -7.63 -20.78 0.60
CA ALA A 1 -6.82 -20.27 1.73
C ALA A 1 -5.62 -19.53 1.15
N VAL A 2 -5.19 -18.45 1.80
CA VAL A 2 -3.97 -17.72 1.41
C VAL A 2 -2.75 -18.62 1.64
N ASP A 3 -1.75 -18.52 0.76
CA ASP A 3 -0.56 -19.37 0.79
C ASP A 3 0.28 -19.11 2.05
N ILE A 4 0.55 -20.17 2.83
CA ILE A 4 1.28 -20.07 4.11
C ILE A 4 2.72 -19.60 3.94
N ARG A 5 3.31 -19.77 2.75
CA ARG A 5 4.68 -19.35 2.45
C ARG A 5 4.86 -17.83 2.53
N VAL A 6 3.77 -17.06 2.47
CA VAL A 6 3.78 -15.60 2.69
C VAL A 6 4.37 -15.23 4.05
N LEU A 7 4.27 -16.10 5.07
CA LEU A 7 4.88 -15.84 6.37
C LEU A 7 6.40 -15.65 6.31
N GLY A 8 7.07 -16.19 5.28
CA GLY A 8 8.52 -15.99 5.08
C GLY A 8 8.94 -14.54 4.83
N VAL A 9 7.98 -13.64 4.55
CA VAL A 9 8.25 -12.21 4.34
C VAL A 9 8.97 -11.54 5.52
N VAL A 10 8.83 -12.08 6.73
CA VAL A 10 9.46 -11.52 7.94
C VAL A 10 10.98 -11.77 8.00
N GLU A 11 11.48 -12.71 7.19
CA GLU A 11 12.91 -13.01 7.07
C GLU A 11 13.62 -12.14 6.02
N GLU A 12 12.86 -11.43 5.20
CA GLU A 12 13.37 -10.57 4.13
C GLU A 12 13.64 -9.14 4.64
N ASP A 13 14.65 -8.46 4.07
CA ASP A 13 14.94 -7.06 4.38
C ASP A 13 14.10 -6.13 3.50
N MET A 14 12.84 -5.90 3.90
CA MET A 14 11.89 -5.02 3.20
C MET A 14 12.33 -3.53 3.14
N SER A 15 13.45 -3.15 3.77
CA SER A 15 14.05 -1.83 3.55
C SER A 15 14.81 -1.73 2.21
N LYS A 16 15.17 -2.88 1.63
CA LYS A 16 15.91 -3.01 0.37
C LYS A 16 15.07 -3.73 -0.70
N ASP A 17 14.27 -4.69 -0.27
CA ASP A 17 13.52 -5.56 -1.16
C ASP A 17 12.09 -5.06 -1.42
N SER A 18 11.48 -5.59 -2.49
CA SER A 18 10.10 -5.28 -2.84
C SER A 18 9.19 -6.43 -2.42
N LEU A 19 8.20 -6.13 -1.58
CA LEU A 19 7.14 -7.08 -1.22
C LEU A 19 6.50 -7.73 -2.46
N TYR A 20 6.27 -6.95 -3.52
CA TYR A 20 5.66 -7.45 -4.75
C TYR A 20 6.59 -8.38 -5.52
N ALA A 21 7.91 -8.12 -5.49
CA ALA A 21 8.90 -9.01 -6.08
C ALA A 21 8.94 -10.34 -5.31
N PHE A 22 8.96 -10.30 -3.98
CA PHE A 22 8.90 -11.51 -3.14
C PHE A 22 7.66 -12.36 -3.44
N LEU A 23 6.46 -11.74 -3.43
CA LEU A 23 5.21 -12.44 -3.70
C LEU A 23 5.19 -13.07 -5.10
N LYS A 24 5.68 -12.35 -6.12
CA LYS A 24 5.63 -12.80 -7.51
C LYS A 24 6.73 -13.80 -7.86
N ASN A 25 7.98 -13.45 -7.58
CA ASN A 25 9.15 -14.17 -8.07
C ASN A 25 9.45 -15.38 -7.18
N ASP A 26 9.35 -15.22 -5.86
CA ASP A 26 9.79 -16.25 -4.92
C ASP A 26 8.64 -17.20 -4.57
N LEU A 27 7.42 -16.66 -4.44
CA LEU A 27 6.25 -17.47 -4.10
C LEU A 27 5.39 -17.87 -5.31
N GLY A 28 5.59 -17.25 -6.48
CA GLY A 28 4.80 -17.50 -7.68
C GLY A 28 3.35 -17.00 -7.59
N ILE A 29 3.07 -16.05 -6.70
CA ILE A 29 1.72 -15.52 -6.48
C ILE A 29 1.43 -14.43 -7.51
N LEU A 30 0.36 -14.64 -8.27
CA LEU A 30 -0.11 -13.70 -9.29
C LEU A 30 -1.10 -12.71 -8.67
N LEU A 31 -0.67 -11.45 -8.57
CA LEU A 31 -1.54 -10.32 -8.23
C LEU A 31 -2.37 -9.93 -9.47
N ASP A 32 -3.66 -9.69 -9.29
CA ASP A 32 -4.61 -9.45 -10.37
C ASP A 32 -5.17 -8.03 -10.36
N TYR A 33 -5.84 -7.65 -9.27
CA TYR A 33 -6.38 -6.30 -9.12
C TYR A 33 -6.27 -5.80 -7.69
N ALA A 34 -6.50 -4.49 -7.51
CA ALA A 34 -6.60 -3.89 -6.20
C ALA A 34 -7.77 -2.91 -6.14
N GLN A 35 -8.44 -2.88 -4.99
CA GLN A 35 -9.41 -1.84 -4.64
C GLN A 35 -8.70 -0.78 -3.80
N GLU A 36 -8.79 0.48 -4.22
CA GLU A 36 -8.12 1.60 -3.56
C GLU A 36 -9.13 2.70 -3.21
N THR A 37 -9.10 3.12 -1.95
CA THR A 37 -9.82 4.30 -1.45
C THR A 37 -8.80 5.38 -1.13
N ILE A 38 -9.06 6.60 -1.62
CA ILE A 38 -8.21 7.77 -1.39
C ILE A 38 -9.07 8.89 -0.82
N GLU A 39 -8.64 9.43 0.30
CA GLU A 39 -9.38 10.42 1.07
C GLU A 39 -8.43 11.43 1.71
N VAL A 40 -8.99 12.57 2.12
CA VAL A 40 -8.26 13.56 2.92
C VAL A 40 -8.42 13.21 4.39
N CYS A 41 -7.33 13.26 5.15
CA CYS A 41 -7.36 13.07 6.60
C CYS A 41 -6.59 14.17 7.34
N GLN A 42 -6.81 14.25 8.65
CA GLN A 42 -5.95 15.03 9.56
C GLN A 42 -4.90 14.13 10.19
N LEU A 43 -3.66 14.62 10.25
CA LEU A 43 -2.57 13.87 10.87
C LEU A 43 -2.72 13.81 12.39
N SER A 44 -2.61 12.61 12.94
CA SER A 44 -2.36 12.43 14.38
C SER A 44 -0.99 12.99 14.76
N ARG A 45 -0.75 13.23 16.04
CA ARG A 45 0.55 13.69 16.56
C ARG A 45 1.72 12.85 16.05
N GLU A 46 1.59 11.52 16.11
CA GLU A 46 2.67 10.62 15.72
C GLU A 46 2.90 10.64 14.20
N GLN A 47 1.84 10.67 13.40
CA GLN A 47 1.95 10.76 11.95
C GLN A 47 2.58 12.10 11.53
N ALA A 48 2.17 13.21 12.17
CA ALA A 48 2.74 14.53 11.94
C ALA A 48 4.23 14.57 12.28
N ARG A 49 4.65 13.94 13.39
CA ARG A 49 6.06 13.82 13.77
C ARG A 49 6.88 13.05 12.72
N LEU A 50 6.40 11.89 12.27
CA LEU A 50 7.09 11.08 11.26
C LEU A 50 7.19 11.80 9.91
N LEU A 51 6.16 12.55 9.52
CA LEU A 51 6.09 13.27 8.24
C LEU A 51 6.70 14.69 8.29
N ARG A 52 7.12 15.14 9.48
CA ARG A 52 7.66 16.48 9.76
C ARG A 52 6.69 17.59 9.35
N LEU A 53 5.46 17.47 9.85
CA LEU A 53 4.37 18.42 9.69
C LEU A 53 3.77 18.78 11.06
N ALA A 54 2.88 19.77 11.08
CA ALA A 54 2.11 20.10 12.29
C ALA A 54 1.04 19.04 12.57
N GLU A 55 0.73 18.82 13.85
CA GLU A 55 -0.42 18.02 14.27
C GLU A 55 -1.71 18.61 13.66
N GLY A 56 -2.62 17.76 13.19
CA GLY A 56 -3.86 18.20 12.52
C GLY A 56 -3.68 18.72 11.09
N ALA A 57 -2.45 18.77 10.54
CA ALA A 57 -2.25 19.11 9.15
C ALA A 57 -3.00 18.15 8.22
N LEU A 58 -3.48 18.67 7.08
CA LEU A 58 -4.17 17.86 6.09
C LEU A 58 -3.18 16.98 5.31
N ALA A 59 -3.57 15.72 5.12
CA ALA A 59 -2.81 14.72 4.39
C ALA A 59 -3.74 13.89 3.50
N ILE A 60 -3.14 13.05 2.66
CA ILE A 60 -3.87 12.11 1.81
C ILE A 60 -3.72 10.73 2.44
N MET A 61 -4.83 10.13 2.86
CA MET A 61 -4.87 8.73 3.27
C MET A 61 -5.23 7.88 2.06
N ARG A 62 -4.56 6.74 1.93
CA ARG A 62 -4.89 5.70 0.95
C ARG A 62 -5.03 4.38 1.67
N GLU A 63 -6.15 3.70 1.45
CA GLU A 63 -6.35 2.31 1.82
C GLU A 63 -6.40 1.46 0.55
N ARG A 64 -5.65 0.35 0.53
CA ARG A 64 -5.61 -0.59 -0.60
C ARG A 64 -5.81 -2.02 -0.13
N PHE A 65 -6.67 -2.73 -0.84
CA PHE A 65 -6.84 -4.18 -0.76
C PHE A 65 -6.37 -4.78 -2.09
N THR A 66 -5.37 -5.66 -2.08
CA THR A 66 -4.85 -6.29 -3.30
C THR A 66 -5.22 -7.76 -3.34
N TYR A 67 -5.69 -8.22 -4.49
CA TYR A 67 -6.24 -9.54 -4.71
C TYR A 67 -5.38 -10.32 -5.70
N THR A 68 -5.31 -11.63 -5.46
CA THR A 68 -4.69 -12.59 -6.38
C THR A 68 -5.64 -12.96 -7.52
N ASN A 69 -5.13 -13.62 -8.56
CA ASN A 69 -5.95 -14.18 -9.65
C ASN A 69 -6.93 -15.30 -9.23
N LYS A 70 -6.94 -15.67 -7.93
CA LYS A 70 -7.91 -16.58 -7.31
C LYS A 70 -8.92 -15.84 -6.43
N ASP A 71 -9.01 -14.52 -6.57
CA ASP A 71 -9.90 -13.65 -5.79
C ASP A 71 -9.67 -13.76 -4.26
N LEU A 72 -8.40 -13.90 -3.86
CA LEU A 72 -7.99 -13.89 -2.46
C LEU A 72 -7.26 -12.59 -2.15
N CYS A 73 -7.73 -11.85 -1.13
CA CYS A 73 -7.06 -10.68 -0.61
C CYS A 73 -5.75 -11.10 0.08
N ILE A 74 -4.61 -10.60 -0.40
CA ILE A 74 -3.29 -10.97 0.10
C ILE A 74 -2.62 -9.85 0.90
N GLU A 75 -2.94 -8.59 0.61
CA GLU A 75 -2.44 -7.46 1.39
C GLU A 75 -3.54 -6.41 1.62
N VAL A 76 -3.45 -5.78 2.80
CA VAL A 76 -4.18 -4.57 3.16
C VAL A 76 -3.17 -3.51 3.55
N VAL A 77 -3.16 -2.39 2.84
CA VAL A 77 -2.18 -1.32 3.02
C VAL A 77 -2.88 -0.03 3.40
N ARG A 78 -2.41 0.62 4.46
CA ARG A 78 -2.77 1.99 4.82
C ARG A 78 -1.55 2.88 4.69
N SER A 79 -1.67 3.93 3.88
CA SER A 79 -0.58 4.86 3.63
C SER A 79 -1.06 6.29 3.82
N ILE A 80 -0.23 7.09 4.48
CA ILE A 80 -0.47 8.53 4.65
C ILE A 80 0.61 9.27 3.89
N TYR A 81 0.18 10.12 2.97
CA TYR A 81 1.04 10.94 2.15
C TYR A 81 0.90 12.41 2.52
N ARG A 82 2.04 13.09 2.49
CA ARG A 82 2.11 14.54 2.58
C ARG A 82 1.36 15.18 1.41
N GLY A 83 0.28 15.91 1.70
CA GLY A 83 -0.53 16.59 0.67
C GLY A 83 0.25 17.65 -0.12
N ASP A 84 1.29 18.23 0.47
CA ASP A 84 2.17 19.22 -0.17
C ASP A 84 3.24 18.61 -1.08
N ARG A 85 3.40 17.28 -1.08
CA ARG A 85 4.44 16.57 -1.86
C ARG A 85 3.94 15.43 -2.74
N TYR A 86 2.72 14.94 -2.50
CA TYR A 86 2.16 13.81 -3.23
C TYR A 86 1.19 14.27 -4.32
N LYS A 87 1.30 13.63 -5.50
CA LYS A 87 0.35 13.81 -6.60
C LYS A 87 -0.04 12.43 -7.11
N LEU A 88 -1.34 12.14 -7.10
CA LEU A 88 -1.88 10.97 -7.80
C LEU A 88 -2.16 11.34 -9.25
N LYS A 89 -1.55 10.62 -10.20
CA LYS A 89 -1.85 10.76 -11.62
C LYS A 89 -2.48 9.46 -12.12
N VAL A 90 -3.70 9.56 -12.64
CA VAL A 90 -4.43 8.43 -13.24
C VAL A 90 -4.69 8.76 -14.70
N THR A 91 -4.33 7.86 -15.60
CA THR A 91 -4.72 7.94 -17.01
C THR A 91 -5.83 6.92 -17.26
N ARG A 92 -7.04 7.42 -17.49
CA ARG A 92 -8.16 6.59 -17.95
C ARG A 92 -8.27 6.73 -19.46
N ARG A 93 -8.26 5.61 -20.17
CA ARG A 93 -8.62 5.59 -21.59
C ARG A 93 -10.13 5.40 -21.67
N VAL A 94 -10.79 6.27 -22.41
CA VAL A 94 -12.21 6.14 -22.74
C VAL A 94 -12.25 5.38 -24.06
N GLN A 95 -12.86 4.20 -24.06
CA GLN A 95 -13.35 3.60 -25.31
C GLN A 95 -14.65 4.30 -25.69
#